data_AF-A0A936SPU0-F1
#
_entry.id   AF-A0A936SPU0-F1
#
_cell.length_a   1.000
_cell.length_b   1.000
_cell.length_c   1.000
_cell.angle_alpha   90.00
_cell.angle_beta   90.00
_cell.angle_gamma   90.00
#
_symmetry.space_group_name_H-M   'P 1'
#
loop_
_entity.id
_entity.type
_entity.pdbx_description
1 polymer ?
#
loop_
_entity_poly.entity_id
_entity_poly.type
_entity_poly.pdbx_seq_one_letter_code
_entity_poly.pdbx_strand_id
1 'polypeptide(L)' 'MVVAAWPKCRKCAEGELVPLSDYGTEGATVTYKAWVCTNPNCGFNLKIHKGNLFINEPVNERSTYSNNH' A
#
# COMPACT_ATOMS: atom_id res chain seq x y z
N MET A 1 -8.38 -25.43 -8.55
CA MET A 1 -7.38 -24.58 -7.88
C MET A 1 -8.13 -23.43 -7.25
N VAL A 2 -8.00 -23.19 -5.95
CA VAL A 2 -8.52 -21.95 -5.36
C VAL A 2 -7.45 -20.90 -5.60
N VAL A 3 -7.69 -20.02 -6.58
CA VAL A 3 -6.91 -18.78 -6.69
C VAL A 3 -7.31 -17.96 -5.47
N ALA A 4 -6.39 -17.79 -4.52
CA ALA A 4 -6.63 -16.91 -3.38
C ALA A 4 -6.83 -15.49 -3.92
N ALA A 5 -8.09 -15.04 -3.99
CA ALA A 5 -8.43 -13.71 -4.45
C ALA A 5 -8.21 -12.71 -3.32
N TRP A 6 -7.70 -11.53 -3.65
CA TRP A 6 -7.59 -10.44 -2.70
C TRP A 6 -8.99 -10.01 -2.23
N PRO A 7 -9.15 -9.62 -0.95
CA PRO A 7 -10.46 -9.24 -0.43
C PRO A 7 -10.97 -7.98 -1.14
N LYS A 8 -12.29 -7.91 -1.37
CA LYS A 8 -12.91 -6.67 -1.85
C LYS A 8 -12.77 -5.56 -0.83
N CYS A 9 -12.56 -4.35 -1.30
CA CYS A 9 -12.51 -3.16 -0.46
C CYS A 9 -13.89 -2.91 0.14
N ARG A 10 -14.01 -3.02 1.47
CA ARG A 10 -15.29 -2.82 2.16
C ARG A 10 -15.75 -1.35 2.24
N LYS A 11 -14.87 -0.40 1.91
CA LYS A 11 -15.22 1.03 1.89
C LYS A 11 -16.02 1.41 0.64
N CYS A 12 -15.61 0.94 -0.54
CA CYS A 12 -16.28 1.27 -1.81
C CYS A 12 -16.98 0.08 -2.49
N ALA A 13 -16.71 -1.17 -2.07
CA ALA A 13 -17.18 -2.41 -2.69
C ALA A 13 -16.76 -2.64 -4.16
N GLU A 14 -16.13 -1.66 -4.82
CA GLU A 14 -15.69 -1.72 -6.21
C GLU A 14 -14.26 -2.24 -6.36
N GLY A 15 -13.34 -1.78 -5.51
CA GLY A 15 -11.92 -2.11 -5.58
C GLY A 15 -11.56 -3.41 -4.87
N GLU A 16 -10.32 -3.84 -5.08
CA GLU A 16 -9.67 -4.92 -4.34
C GLU A 16 -8.68 -4.32 -3.35
N LEU A 17 -8.54 -4.94 -2.18
CA LEU A 17 -7.57 -4.53 -1.19
C LEU A 17 -6.30 -5.37 -1.39
N VAL A 18 -5.28 -4.76 -1.98
CA VAL A 18 -4.03 -5.43 -2.34
C VAL A 18 -2.92 -5.08 -1.36
N PRO A 19 -2.03 -6.02 -1.02
CA PRO A 19 -0.93 -5.73 -0.13
C PRO A 19 0.28 -5.18 -0.89
N LEU A 20 0.87 -4.11 -0.37
CA LEU A 20 2.10 -3.51 -0.86
C LEU A 20 3.25 -3.81 0.11
N SER A 21 4.39 -4.20 -0.45
CA SER A 21 5.63 -4.42 0.27
C SER A 21 6.61 -3.29 0.00
N ASP A 22 7.60 -3.14 0.86
CA ASP A 22 8.63 -2.10 0.76
C ASP A 22 9.95 -2.64 1.29
N TYR A 23 11.00 -1.82 1.27
CA TYR A 23 12.28 -2.13 1.88
C TYR A 23 12.53 -1.19 3.08
N GLY A 24 13.06 -1.76 4.15
CA GLY A 24 13.44 -1.08 5.38
C GLY A 24 14.89 -0.60 5.34
N THR A 25 15.44 -0.34 6.52
CA THR A 25 16.87 -0.08 6.70
C THR A 25 17.70 -1.24 6.15
N GLU A 26 18.84 -0.92 5.54
CA GLU A 26 19.79 -1.90 5.00
C GLU A 26 19.18 -2.85 3.93
N GLY A 27 18.08 -2.42 3.28
CA GLY A 27 17.44 -3.22 2.23
C GLY A 27 16.63 -4.40 2.76
N ALA A 28 16.37 -4.48 4.07
CA ALA A 28 15.54 -5.52 4.64
C ALA A 28 14.14 -5.51 3.99
N THR A 29 13.68 -6.66 3.49
CA THR A 29 12.34 -6.75 2.88
C THR A 29 11.27 -6.59 3.97
N VAL A 30 10.32 -5.69 3.74
CA VAL A 30 9.16 -5.46 4.60
C VAL A 30 7.91 -5.86 3.81
N THR A 31 7.49 -7.10 4.01
CA THR A 31 6.28 -7.63 3.37
C THR A 31 5.03 -7.02 3.97
N TYR A 32 4.07 -6.66 3.12
CA TYR A 32 2.73 -6.22 3.53
C TYR A 32 2.74 -4.98 4.44
N LYS A 33 3.65 -4.04 4.17
CA LYS A 33 3.77 -2.77 4.87
C LYS A 33 2.50 -1.90 4.76
N ALA A 34 1.76 -2.05 3.66
CA ALA A 34 0.50 -1.38 3.45
C ALA A 34 -0.52 -2.28 2.75
N TRP A 35 -1.80 -1.96 2.94
CA TRP A 35 -2.92 -2.49 2.17
C TRP A 35 -3.64 -1.32 1.52
N VAL A 36 -3.88 -1.40 0.21
CA VAL A 36 -4.41 -0.28 -0.59
C VAL A 36 -5.57 -0.75 -1.45
N CYS A 37 -6.61 0.07 -1.54
CA CYS A 37 -7.71 -0.16 -2.46
C CYS A 37 -7.28 0.17 -3.90
N THR A 38 -7.52 -0.74 -4.84
CA THR A 38 -7.19 -0.53 -6.25
C THR A 38 -8.08 0.48 -6.97
N ASN A 39 -9.21 0.89 -6.37
CA ASN A 39 -10.03 1.96 -6.92
C ASN A 39 -9.39 3.33 -6.55
N PRO A 40 -8.87 4.10 -7.52
CA PRO A 40 -8.19 5.37 -7.25
C PRO A 40 -9.10 6.42 -6.61
N ASN A 41 -10.42 6.37 -6.87
CA ASN A 41 -11.38 7.30 -6.27
C ASN A 41 -11.69 6.97 -4.80
N CYS A 42 -11.35 5.76 -4.33
CA CYS A 42 -11.65 5.32 -2.97
C CYS A 42 -10.67 5.88 -1.92
N GLY A 43 -9.37 5.92 -2.29
CA GLY A 43 -8.27 6.36 -1.43
C GLY A 43 -8.05 5.51 -0.17
N PHE A 44 -8.80 4.42 0.04
CA PHE A 44 -8.69 3.61 1.24
C PHE A 44 -7.33 2.92 1.32
N ASN A 45 -6.66 3.08 2.47
CA ASN A 45 -5.42 2.40 2.75
C ASN A 45 -5.17 2.23 4.26
N LEU A 46 -4.39 1.20 4.59
CA LEU A 46 -3.86 0.91 5.92
C LEU A 46 -2.35 0.75 5.81
N LYS A 47 -1.57 1.38 6.68
CA LYS A 47 -0.10 1.37 6.60
C LYS A 47 0.52 1.19 7.97
N ILE A 48 1.64 0.48 8.04
CA ILE A 48 2.45 0.41 9.26
C ILE A 48 3.75 1.19 9.03
N HIS A 49 4.07 2.09 9.96
CA HIS A 49 5.35 2.79 10.00
C HIS A 49 5.89 2.85 11.42
N LYS A 50 7.06 2.22 11.65
CA LYS A 50 7.75 2.20 12.94
C LYS A 50 6.84 1.83 14.12
N GLY A 51 6.02 0.78 13.95
CA GLY A 51 5.08 0.29 14.96
C GLY A 51 3.74 1.03 15.04
N ASN A 52 3.54 2.11 14.28
CA ASN A 52 2.29 2.87 14.26
C ASN A 52 1.43 2.50 13.05
N LEU A 53 0.11 2.42 13.27
CA LEU A 53 -0.88 2.20 12.22
C LEU A 53 -1.41 3.55 11.71
N PHE A 54 -1.41 3.70 10.38
CA PHE A 54 -1.96 4.86 9.68
C PHE A 54 -3.11 4.42 8.79
N ILE A 55 -4.17 5.23 8.72
CA ILE A 55 -5.39 4.91 7.98
C ILE A 55 -5.72 6.07 7.04
N ASN A 56 -5.96 5.78 5.76
CA ASN A 56 -6.35 6.74 4.71
C ASN A 56 -5.40 7.91 4.49
N GLU A 57 -4.16 7.81 4.96
CA GLU A 57 -3.13 8.82 4.69
C GLU A 57 -2.73 8.79 3.20
N PRO A 58 -2.37 9.92 2.56
CA PRO A 58 -1.91 9.94 1.17
C PRO A 58 -0.73 9.01 0.94
N VAL A 59 -0.78 8.18 -0.10
CA VAL A 59 0.39 7.42 -0.59
C VAL A 59 0.99 8.27 -1.68
N ASN A 60 2.06 9.00 -1.35
CA ASN A 60 2.71 9.88 -2.30
C ASN A 60 3.51 9.03 -3.29
N GLU A 61 3.37 9.35 -4.59
CA GLU A 61 4.34 8.91 -5.58
C GLU A 61 5.71 9.48 -5.18
N ARG A 62 6.73 8.63 -5.14
CA ARG A 62 8.09 9.12 -4.94
C ARG A 62 8.42 10.00 -6.15
N SER A 63 8.75 11.27 -5.91
CA SER A 63 9.24 12.14 -6.99
C SER A 63 10.40 11.45 -7.69
N THR A 64 10.42 11.52 -9.02
CA THR A 64 11.54 11.01 -9.82
C THR A 64 12.83 11.60 -9.29
N TYR A 65 13.77 10.73 -8.91
CA TYR A 65 15.08 11.13 -8.42
C TYR A 65 15.79 11.91 -9.54
N SER A 66 15.84 13.24 -9.44
CA SER A 66 16.63 14.07 -10.36
C SER A 66 18.08 14.01 -9.90
N ASN A 67 18.89 13.17 -10.56
CA ASN A 67 20.35 13.28 -10.46
C ASN A 67 20.77 14.57 -11.18
N ASN A 68 20.82 15.68 -10.47
CA ASN A 68 21.57 16.85 -10.93
C ASN A 68 23.01 16.66 -10.52
N HIS A 69 23.79 16.03 -11.39
CA HIS A 69 25.24 16.01 -11.30
C HIS A 69 25.85 17.09 -12.17
#